data_AF-A0A837ZWW1-F1
#
_entry.id   AF-A0A837ZWW1-F1
#
_cell.length_a   1.000
_cell.length_b   1.000
_cell.length_c   1.000
_cell.angle_alpha   90.00
_cell.angle_beta   90.00
_cell.angle_gamma   90.00
#
_symmetry.space_group_name_H-M   'P 1'
#
loop_
_entity.id
_entity.type
_entity.pdbx_description
1 polymer ?
#
loop_
_entity_poly.entity_id
_entity_poly.type
_entity_poly.pdbx_seq_one_letter_code
_entity_poly.pdbx_strand_id
1 'polypeptide(L)' 'MNLDRFAVWTGYFLGLMSVTITALGLAALAAGHHGWGMAAAIALLVTAGLGFAVVGGTVHHDHKIHKETPHLM' A
#
# COMPACT_ATOMS: atom_id res chain seq x y z
N MET A 1 2.24 13.91 14.07
CA MET A 1 1.47 12.65 14.10
C MET A 1 2.42 11.55 14.57
N ASN A 2 1.98 10.62 15.42
CA ASN A 2 2.81 9.47 15.81
C ASN A 2 3.04 8.55 14.61
N LEU A 3 4.20 7.88 14.56
CA LEU A 3 4.58 7.02 13.45
C LEU A 3 3.57 5.89 13.22
N ASP A 4 3.07 5.30 14.30
CA ASP A 4 2.05 4.23 14.28
C ASP A 4 0.76 4.70 13.60
N ARG A 5 0.27 5.89 13.98
CA ARG A 5 -0.93 6.47 13.39
C ARG A 5 -0.73 6.86 11.93
N PHE A 6 0.46 7.35 11.56
CA PHE A 6 0.80 7.60 10.16
C PHE A 6 0.76 6.30 9.35
N ALA A 7 1.41 5.24 9.83
CA ALA A 7 1.47 3.96 9.14
C ALA A 7 0.10 3.29 8.98
N VAL A 8 -0.78 3.39 9.98
CA VAL A 8 -2.17 2.91 9.88
C VAL A 8 -2.93 3.66 8.78
N TRP A 9 -2.88 4.99 8.76
CA TRP A 9 -3.57 5.78 7.74
C TRP A 9 -3.00 5.58 6.34
N THR A 10 -1.67 5.51 6.21
CA THR A 10 -1.01 5.23 4.94
C THR A 10 -1.33 3.82 4.46
N GLY A 11 -1.29 2.82 5.34
CA GLY A 11 -1.69 1.45 5.01
C GLY A 11 -3.15 1.35 4.57
N TYR A 12 -4.06 2.02 5.27
CA TYR A 12 -5.47 2.09 4.89
C TYR A 12 -5.67 2.74 3.51
N PHE A 13 -5.01 3.88 3.26
CA PHE A 13 -5.04 4.56 1.97
C PHE A 13 -4.50 3.68 0.83
N LEU A 14 -3.36 3.02 1.03
CA LEU A 14 -2.76 2.13 0.05
C LEU A 14 -3.64 0.89 -0.20
N GLY A 15 -4.32 0.39 0.83
CA GLY A 15 -5.32 -0.67 0.71
C GLY A 15 -6.52 -0.26 -0.15
N LEU A 16 -7.07 0.95 0.07
CA LEU A 16 -8.14 1.47 -0.78
C LEU A 16 -7.69 1.66 -2.23
N MET A 17 -6.49 2.22 -2.42
CA MET A 17 -5.92 2.41 -3.76
C MET A 17 -5.73 1.09 -4.50
N SER A 18 -5.27 0.02 -3.84
CA SER A 18 -5.09 -1.28 -4.51
C SER A 18 -6.42 -1.84 -5.02
N VAL A 19 -7.50 -1.72 -4.25
CA VAL A 19 -8.86 -2.12 -4.67
C VAL A 19 -9.32 -1.29 -5.86
N THR A 20 -9.19 0.03 -5.80
CA THR A 20 -9.60 0.92 -6.89
C THR A 20 -8.82 0.67 -8.18
N ILE A 21 -7.49 0.53 -8.09
CA ILE A 21 -6.61 0.26 -9.23
C ILE A 21 -6.96 -1.09 -9.86
N THR A 22 -7.24 -2.12 -9.05
CA THR A 22 -7.67 -3.44 -9.56
C THR A 22 -8.96 -3.34 -10.35
N ALA A 23 -9.98 -2.67 -9.80
CA ALA A 23 -11.27 -2.51 -10.45
C ALA A 23 -11.15 -1.76 -11.79
N LEU A 24 -10.40 -0.66 -11.81
CA LEU A 24 -10.14 0.12 -13.02
C LEU A 24 -9.31 -0.65 -14.05
N GLY A 25 -8.32 -1.41 -13.61
CA GLY A 25 -7.49 -2.24 -14.48
C GLY A 25 -8.29 -3.35 -15.15
N LEU A 26 -9.15 -4.04 -14.40
CA LEU A 26 -10.05 -5.05 -14.94
C LEU A 26 -11.05 -4.45 -15.93
N ALA A 27 -11.63 -3.28 -15.60
CA ALA A 27 -12.53 -2.57 -16.51
C ALA A 27 -11.82 -2.16 -17.81
N ALA A 28 -10.58 -1.66 -17.73
CA ALA A 28 -9.78 -1.31 -18.90
C ALA A 28 -9.46 -2.52 -19.78
N LEU A 29 -9.12 -3.67 -19.17
CA LEU A 29 -8.89 -4.91 -19.90
C LEU A 29 -10.17 -5.42 -20.58
N ALA A 30 -11.31 -5.39 -19.88
CA ALA A 30 -12.59 -5.78 -20.44
C ALA A 30 -13.03 -4.89 -21.61
N ALA A 31 -12.67 -3.61 -21.57
CA ALA A 31 -12.93 -2.65 -22.65
C ALA A 31 -11.92 -2.72 -23.82
N GLY A 32 -10.94 -3.64 -23.79
CA GLY A 32 -9.91 -3.75 -24.83
C GLY A 32 -8.82 -2.67 -24.76
N HIS A 33 -8.76 -1.89 -23.67
CA HIS A 33 -7.73 -0.89 -23.43
C HIS A 33 -6.51 -1.52 -22.72
N HIS A 34 -5.82 -2.42 -23.42
CA HIS A 34 -4.69 -3.18 -22.87
C HIS A 34 -3.57 -2.30 -22.29
N GLY A 35 -3.30 -1.13 -22.88
CA GLY A 35 -2.29 -0.19 -22.37
C GLY A 35 -2.63 0.37 -20.98
N TRP A 36 -3.91 0.71 -20.75
CA TRP A 36 -4.38 1.16 -19.44
C TRP A 36 -4.46 0.01 -18.42
N GLY A 37 -4.76 -1.21 -18.87
CA GLY A 37 -4.66 -2.41 -18.05
C GLY A 37 -3.23 -2.67 -17.55
N MET A 38 -2.23 -2.52 -18.43
CA MET A 38 -0.81 -2.61 -18.08
C MET A 38 -0.40 -1.53 -17.08
N ALA A 39 -0.83 -0.29 -17.29
CA ALA A 39 -0.57 0.82 -16.37
C ALA A 39 -1.16 0.57 -14.98
N ALA A 40 -2.40 0.04 -14.90
CA ALA A 40 -3.03 -0.34 -13.65
C ALA A 40 -2.24 -1.45 -12.92
N ALA A 41 -1.75 -2.46 -13.65
CA ALA A 41 -0.93 -3.51 -13.05
C ALA A 41 0.38 -2.95 -12.43
N ILE A 42 1.06 -2.04 -13.13
CA ILE A 42 2.26 -1.37 -12.61
C ILE A 42 1.92 -0.52 -11.38
N ALA A 43 0.85 0.27 -11.45
CA ALA A 43 0.40 1.09 -10.33
C ALA A 43 0.06 0.24 -9.09
N LEU A 44 -0.47 -0.97 -9.29
CA LEU A 44 -0.78 -1.91 -8.22
C LEU A 44 0.49 -2.45 -7.56
N LEU A 45 1.51 -2.81 -8.36
CA LEU A 45 2.81 -3.24 -7.84
C LEU A 45 3.49 -2.13 -7.03
N VAL A 46 3.46 -0.88 -7.52
CA VAL A 46 4.00 0.27 -6.79
C VAL A 46 3.26 0.48 -5.47
N THR A 47 1.92 0.42 -5.50
CA THR A 47 1.08 0.58 -4.29
C THR A 47 1.39 -0.51 -3.26
N ALA A 48 1.52 -1.76 -3.69
CA ALA A 48 1.90 -2.87 -2.82
C ALA A 48 3.32 -2.67 -2.25
N GLY A 49 4.28 -2.30 -3.09
CA GLY A 49 5.67 -2.03 -2.67
C GLY A 49 5.77 -0.93 -1.62
N LEU A 50 5.03 0.17 -1.81
CA LEU A 50 4.92 1.23 -0.81
C LEU A 50 4.30 0.74 0.49
N GLY A 51 3.28 -0.11 0.42
CA GLY A 51 2.65 -0.71 1.61
C GLY A 51 3.64 -1.55 2.41
N PHE A 52 4.39 -2.42 1.73
CA PHE A 52 5.46 -3.20 2.37
C PHE A 52 6.57 -2.32 2.94
N ALA A 53 6.96 -1.24 2.25
CA ALA A 53 7.97 -0.32 2.73
C ALA A 53 7.53 0.43 4.00
N VAL A 54 6.25 0.83 4.08
CA VAL A 54 5.70 1.49 5.28
C VAL A 54 5.68 0.52 6.46
N VAL A 55 5.12 -0.68 6.29
CA VAL A 55 5.06 -1.68 7.37
C VAL A 55 6.46 -2.15 7.78
N GLY A 56 7.32 -2.46 6.82
CA GLY A 56 8.70 -2.86 7.10
C GLY A 56 9.50 -1.74 7.77
N GLY A 57 9.27 -0.49 7.35
CA GLY A 57 9.88 0.69 7.94
C GLY A 57 9.46 0.91 9.39
N THR A 58 8.17 0.77 9.71
CA THR A 58 7.69 0.88 11.10
C THR A 58 8.21 -0.24 11.96
N VAL A 59 8.18 -1.50 11.49
CA VAL A 59 8.74 -2.64 12.22
C VAL A 59 10.22 -2.44 12.49
N HIS A 60 11.00 -2.00 11.49
CA HIS A 60 12.43 -1.73 11.66
C HIS A 60 12.69 -0.57 12.63
N HIS A 61 11.87 0.48 12.58
CA HIS A 61 11.96 1.62 13.49
C HIS A 61 11.65 1.21 14.93
N ASP A 62 10.58 0.45 15.15
CA ASP A 62 10.18 -0.04 16.48
C ASP A 62 11.23 -0.97 17.07
N HIS A 63 11.81 -1.87 16.26
CA HIS A 63 12.93 -2.72 16.68
C HIS A 63 14.15 -1.90 17.12
N LYS A 64 14.51 -0.84 16.38
CA LYS A 64 15.64 0.02 16.75
C LYS A 64 15.44 0.75 18.07
N ILE A 65 14.21 1.13 18.39
CA ILE A 65 13.88 1.89 19.60
C ILE A 65 13.63 0.98 20.81
N HIS A 66 13.77 -0.35 20.65
CA HIS A 66 13.56 -1.33 21.72
C HIS A 66 12.18 -1.20 22.40
N LYS A 67 11.16 -0.83 21.62
CA LYS A 67 9.77 -0.95 22.09
C LYS A 67 9.42 -2.43 22.11
N GLU A 68 9.14 -2.99 23.30
CA GLU A 68 8.87 -4.43 23.49
C GLU A 68 7.58 -4.93 22.80
N THR A 69 6.73 -4.01 22.32
CA THR A 69 5.50 -4.34 21.61
C THR A 69 5.24 -3.30 20.51
N PRO A 70 4.98 -3.70 19.24
CA PRO A 70 4.46 -2.79 18.23
C PRO A 70 3.04 -2.37 18.66
N HIS A 71 2.91 -1.16 19.19
CA HIS A 71 1.61 -0.58 19.52
C HIS A 71 0.98 -0.05 18.23
N LEU A 72 0.37 -0.95 17.45
CA LEU A 72 -0.44 -0.59 16.28
C LEU A 72 -1.79 0.08 16.66
N MET A 73 -1.93 0.59 17.88
CA MET A 73 -3.14 1.28 18.39
C MET A 73 -2.78 2.46 19.30
#